data_AF-A0A2S8R6H3-F1
#
_entry.id   AF-A0A2S8R6H3-F1
#
_cell.length_a   1.000
_cell.length_b   1.000
_cell.length_c   1.000
_cell.angle_alpha   90.00
_cell.angle_beta   90.00
_cell.angle_gamma   90.00
#
_symmetry.space_group_name_H-M   'P 1'
#
loop_
_entity.id
_entity.type
_entity.pdbx_description
1 polymer ?
#
loop_
_entity_poly.entity_id
_entity_poly.type
_entity_poly.pdbx_seq_one_letter_code
_entity_poly.pdbx_strand_id
1 'polypeptide(L)'
;MVIITIVLVFCVGQHGCNLIKQFRQGVNPGDEFAFHFTSLEGGKGITSSGALNPTKYGLRGPGVYSGTTPTPSWALKHVPYSGWGLGNAPVRIPIKINPNMPVEYVNWPFKTAIFRTGSEPLKLYSLGLYR
;
A
#
# COMPACT_ATOMS: atom_id res chain seq x y z
N MET A 1 10.48 -15.54 2.28
CA MET A 1 9.60 -14.90 3.29
C MET A 1 10.08 -13.49 3.66
N VAL A 2 9.45 -12.47 3.06
CA VAL A 2 9.66 -11.05 3.43
C VAL A 2 8.51 -10.63 4.36
N ILE A 3 8.84 -10.13 5.54
CA ILE A 3 7.89 -9.66 6.55
C ILE A 3 7.79 -8.13 6.46
N ILE A 4 6.58 -7.58 6.27
CA ILE A 4 6.36 -6.13 6.21
C ILE A 4 5.41 -5.69 7.32
N THR A 5 5.79 -4.60 7.98
CA THR A 5 4.97 -3.94 8.99
C THR A 5 3.98 -3.01 8.31
N ILE A 6 2.68 -3.27 8.47
CA ILE A 6 1.61 -2.39 7.99
C ILE A 6 0.99 -1.71 9.20
N VAL A 7 0.93 -0.39 9.13
CA VAL A 7 0.13 0.36 10.08
C VAL A 7 -1.29 0.36 9.52
N LEU A 8 -2.12 -0.60 9.94
CA LEU A 8 -3.56 -0.44 9.78
C LEU A 8 -3.97 0.71 10.69
N VAL A 9 -3.98 1.93 10.14
CA VAL A 9 -4.31 3.11 10.92
C VAL A 9 -5.82 3.15 11.10
N PHE A 10 -6.28 2.38 12.06
CA PHE A 10 -7.47 2.74 12.81
C PHE A 10 -7.07 3.89 13.75
N CYS A 11 -8.01 4.76 14.10
CA CYS A 11 -7.74 5.85 15.05
C CYS A 11 -7.53 5.22 16.44
N VAL A 12 -6.37 4.64 16.67
CA VAL A 12 -5.98 3.94 17.90
C VAL A 12 -4.74 4.68 18.39
N GLY A 13 -4.97 5.61 19.30
CA GLY A 13 -3.96 6.55 19.79
C GLY A 13 -3.78 7.82 18.95
N GLN A 14 -3.25 8.86 19.59
CA GLN A 14 -3.13 10.21 19.02
C GLN A 14 -2.21 10.25 17.79
N HIS A 15 -1.15 9.43 17.78
CA HIS A 15 -0.23 9.32 16.65
C HIS A 15 -0.90 8.73 15.39
N GLY A 16 -1.63 7.62 15.52
CA GLY A 16 -2.38 7.02 14.41
C GLY A 16 -3.45 7.98 13.86
N CYS A 17 -4.20 8.63 14.75
CA CYS A 17 -5.18 9.63 14.35
C CYS A 17 -4.56 10.82 13.57
N ASN A 18 -3.36 11.27 13.95
CA ASN A 18 -2.64 12.32 13.23
C ASN A 18 -2.16 11.85 11.85
N LEU A 19 -1.63 10.63 11.74
CA LEU A 19 -1.25 10.05 10.45
C LEU A 19 -2.46 9.92 9.50
N ILE A 20 -3.63 9.47 9.99
CA ILE A 20 -4.85 9.42 9.16
C ILE A 20 -5.21 10.81 8.65
N LYS A 21 -5.15 11.85 9.50
CA LYS A 21 -5.44 13.23 9.09
C LYS A 21 -4.47 13.70 8.00
N GLN A 22 -3.18 13.44 8.16
CA GLN A 22 -2.15 13.78 7.17
C GLN A 22 -2.37 13.04 5.84
N PHE A 23 -2.63 11.73 5.87
CA PHE A 23 -2.91 10.96 4.66
C PHE A 23 -4.18 11.45 3.94
N ARG A 24 -5.23 11.83 4.69
CA ARG A 24 -6.44 12.45 4.12
C ARG A 24 -6.15 13.78 3.43
N GLN A 25 -5.16 14.53 3.91
CA GLN A 25 -4.67 15.77 3.31
C GLN A 25 -3.69 15.53 2.15
N GLY A 26 -3.36 14.29 1.83
CA GLY A 26 -2.41 13.97 0.77
C GLY A 26 -0.94 14.00 1.20
N VAL A 27 -0.66 14.10 2.50
CA VAL A 27 0.70 14.22 3.06
C VAL A 27 1.25 12.85 3.44
N ASN A 28 2.46 12.53 3.01
CA ASN A 28 3.23 11.35 3.42
C ASN A 28 4.44 11.81 4.25
N PRO A 29 4.35 11.87 5.59
CA PRO A 29 5.43 12.40 6.42
C PRO A 29 6.69 11.54 6.25
N GLY A 30 7.82 12.18 5.90
CA GLY A 30 9.11 11.51 5.74
C GLY A 30 9.18 10.49 4.60
N ASP A 31 8.19 10.47 3.68
CA ASP A 31 8.08 9.51 2.59
C ASP A 31 8.22 8.03 3.04
N GLU A 32 7.85 7.73 4.29
CA GLU A 32 8.09 6.42 4.91
C GLU A 32 6.99 5.38 4.60
N PHE A 33 5.93 5.79 3.89
CA PHE A 33 4.81 4.93 3.53
C PHE A 33 4.63 4.76 2.02
N ALA A 34 4.26 3.55 1.60
CA ALA A 34 3.60 3.30 0.34
C ALA A 34 2.10 3.05 0.57
N PHE A 35 1.27 3.17 -0.45
CA PHE A 35 -0.18 3.05 -0.34
C PHE A 35 -0.69 2.03 -1.35
N HIS A 36 -1.23 0.92 -0.84
CA HIS A 36 -1.96 -0.02 -1.66
C HIS A 36 -3.41 0.46 -1.80
N PHE A 37 -3.89 0.53 -3.03
CA PHE A 37 -5.23 0.98 -3.35
C PHE A 37 -6.10 -0.19 -3.77
N THR A 38 -7.29 -0.28 -3.20
CA THR A 38 -8.17 -1.43 -3.42
C THR A 38 -9.64 -1.07 -3.23
N SER A 39 -10.53 -2.00 -3.60
CA SER A 39 -11.98 -1.88 -3.35
C SER A 39 -12.30 -2.06 -1.86
N LEU A 40 -13.54 -1.76 -1.47
CA LEU A 40 -14.01 -2.03 -0.10
C LEU A 40 -13.88 -3.52 0.28
N GLU A 41 -14.19 -4.41 -0.66
CA GLU A 41 -14.08 -5.86 -0.47
C GLU A 41 -12.61 -6.29 -0.35
N GLY A 42 -11.74 -5.81 -1.22
CA GLY A 42 -10.30 -6.08 -1.14
C GLY A 42 -9.72 -5.58 0.18
N GLY A 43 -10.13 -4.39 0.63
CA GLY A 43 -9.79 -3.85 1.93
C GLY A 43 -10.16 -4.79 3.08
N LYS A 44 -11.41 -5.30 3.10
CA LYS A 44 -11.88 -6.27 4.09
C LYS A 44 -11.09 -7.59 4.04
N GLY A 45 -10.78 -8.08 2.84
CA GLY A 45 -9.98 -9.28 2.66
C GLY A 45 -8.57 -9.12 3.21
N ILE A 46 -7.94 -7.97 2.96
CA ILE A 46 -6.59 -7.65 3.44
C ILE A 46 -6.57 -7.46 4.96
N THR A 47 -7.56 -6.76 5.52
CA THR A 47 -7.67 -6.60 6.98
C THR A 47 -7.93 -7.92 7.69
N SER A 48 -8.70 -8.82 7.09
CA SER A 48 -9.05 -10.12 7.68
C SER A 48 -7.91 -11.14 7.56
N SER A 49 -7.23 -11.19 6.42
CA SER A 49 -6.13 -12.12 6.18
C SER A 49 -4.80 -11.65 6.74
N GLY A 50 -4.66 -10.34 6.96
CA GLY A 50 -3.36 -9.73 7.28
C GLY A 50 -2.34 -9.98 6.17
N ALA A 51 -2.75 -10.05 4.90
CA ALA A 51 -1.86 -10.28 3.77
C ALA A 51 -2.26 -9.49 2.51
N LEU A 52 -1.26 -9.03 1.76
CA LEU A 52 -1.40 -8.50 0.41
C LEU A 52 -0.90 -9.54 -0.59
N ASN A 53 -1.78 -10.06 -1.44
CA ASN A 53 -1.37 -11.01 -2.47
C ASN A 53 -0.68 -10.27 -3.63
N PRO A 54 0.50 -10.73 -4.07
CA PRO A 54 1.14 -10.16 -5.25
C PRO A 54 0.29 -10.42 -6.48
N THR A 55 0.31 -9.47 -7.42
CA THR A 55 -0.21 -9.76 -8.75
C THR A 55 0.70 -10.76 -9.44
N LYS A 56 0.11 -11.71 -10.19
CA LYS A 56 0.85 -12.64 -11.05
C LYS A 56 1.41 -11.95 -12.30
N TYR A 57 0.76 -10.86 -12.73
CA TYR A 57 1.10 -10.11 -13.94
C TYR A 57 1.12 -8.61 -13.64
N GLY A 58 2.16 -7.93 -14.09
CA GLY A 58 2.29 -6.48 -13.95
C GLY A 58 3.38 -5.97 -14.88
N LEU A 59 3.42 -4.65 -15.12
CA LEU A 59 4.35 -4.00 -16.05
C LEU A 59 5.83 -4.36 -15.83
N ARG A 60 6.20 -4.81 -14.64
CA ARG A 60 7.57 -5.17 -14.26
C ARG A 60 7.66 -6.58 -13.69
N GLY A 61 6.64 -7.42 -13.91
CA GLY A 61 6.56 -8.78 -13.35
C GLY A 61 5.77 -8.86 -12.04
N PRO A 62 5.80 -10.03 -11.36
CA PRO A 62 5.02 -10.25 -10.15
C PRO A 62 5.43 -9.35 -8.99
N GLY A 63 4.46 -8.98 -8.15
CA GLY A 63 4.70 -8.20 -6.93
C GLY A 63 3.47 -7.48 -6.40
N VAL A 64 3.63 -6.76 -5.29
CA VAL A 64 2.59 -5.87 -4.77
C VAL A 64 2.87 -4.45 -5.24
N TYR A 65 1.96 -3.90 -6.03
CA TYR A 65 2.04 -2.54 -6.56
C TYR A 65 1.39 -1.56 -5.58
N SER A 66 2.07 -0.45 -5.31
CA SER A 66 1.62 0.59 -4.39
C SER A 66 2.11 1.96 -4.84
N GLY A 67 1.37 3.01 -4.51
CA GLY A 67 1.78 4.38 -4.77
C GLY A 67 2.64 4.93 -3.63
N THR A 68 3.60 5.80 -3.93
CA THR A 68 4.31 6.54 -2.87
C THR A 68 3.53 7.76 -2.39
N THR A 69 2.42 8.09 -3.05
CA THR A 69 1.52 9.19 -2.65
C THR A 69 0.21 8.63 -2.08
N PRO A 70 -0.31 9.19 -0.97
CA PRO A 70 -1.58 8.76 -0.38
C PRO A 70 -2.80 9.16 -1.23
N THR A 71 -2.62 10.13 -2.11
CA THR A 71 -3.63 10.53 -3.09
C THR A 71 -3.05 10.24 -4.48
N PRO A 72 -3.59 9.23 -5.20
CA PRO A 72 -3.16 8.96 -6.55
C PRO A 72 -3.68 10.07 -7.48
N SER A 73 -2.92 10.35 -8.54
CA SER A 73 -3.31 11.30 -9.57
C SER A 73 -4.64 10.91 -10.23
N TRP A 74 -5.31 11.87 -10.87
CA TRP A 74 -6.54 11.57 -11.62
C TRP A 74 -6.33 10.45 -12.65
N ALA A 75 -5.20 10.49 -13.37
CA ALA A 75 -4.83 9.47 -14.35
C ALA A 75 -4.69 8.09 -13.72
N LEU A 76 -4.06 7.98 -12.55
CA LEU A 76 -3.96 6.71 -11.81
C LEU A 76 -5.32 6.15 -11.43
N LYS A 77 -6.29 7.00 -11.07
CA LYS A 77 -7.64 6.57 -10.65
C LYS A 77 -8.54 6.08 -11.78
N HIS A 78 -8.23 6.46 -13.03
CA HIS A 78 -9.13 6.24 -14.18
C HIS A 78 -8.51 5.42 -15.29
N VAL A 79 -7.18 5.30 -15.34
CA VAL A 79 -6.47 4.51 -16.33
C VAL A 79 -5.91 3.28 -15.62
N PRO A 80 -6.53 2.10 -15.77
CA PRO A 80 -5.99 0.87 -15.21
C PRO A 80 -4.71 0.50 -15.95
N TYR A 81 -3.57 0.62 -15.28
CA TYR A 81 -2.30 0.12 -15.80
C TYR A 81 -2.08 -1.31 -15.28
N SER A 82 -1.49 -2.18 -16.10
CA SER A 82 -1.22 -3.57 -15.72
C SER A 82 -0.45 -3.66 -14.38
N GLY A 83 -1.07 -4.25 -13.36
CA GLY A 83 -0.57 -4.34 -11.99
C GLY A 83 -1.04 -3.22 -11.05
N TRP A 84 -1.44 -2.06 -11.58
CA TRP A 84 -2.12 -0.97 -10.88
C TRP A 84 -3.62 -1.05 -11.15
N GLY A 85 -4.31 -1.90 -10.38
CA GLY A 85 -5.76 -2.10 -10.45
C GLY A 85 -6.57 -0.94 -9.85
N LEU A 86 -6.35 0.28 -10.32
CA LEU A 86 -7.10 1.45 -9.86
C LEU A 86 -8.32 1.68 -10.78
N GLY A 87 -9.33 0.83 -10.57
CA GLY A 87 -10.71 1.20 -10.87
C GLY A 87 -11.29 2.03 -9.72
N ASN A 88 -12.54 1.76 -9.34
CA ASN A 88 -13.13 2.31 -8.11
C ASN A 88 -12.45 1.71 -6.85
N ALA A 89 -11.33 2.31 -6.44
CA ALA A 89 -10.52 1.90 -5.31
C ALA A 89 -10.55 2.94 -4.17
N PRO A 90 -11.66 3.04 -3.42
CA PRO A 90 -11.82 4.03 -2.35
C PRO A 90 -10.94 3.73 -1.13
N VAL A 91 -10.47 2.49 -0.98
CA VAL A 91 -9.67 2.05 0.17
C VAL A 91 -8.19 2.25 -0.12
N ARG A 92 -7.48 2.74 0.89
CA ARG A 92 -6.04 2.96 0.87
C ARG A 92 -5.45 2.31 2.10
N ILE A 93 -4.49 1.44 1.91
CA ILE A 93 -3.81 0.72 2.98
C ILE A 93 -2.35 1.20 3.00
N PRO A 94 -1.94 1.97 4.02
CA PRO A 94 -0.57 2.43 4.13
C PRO A 94 0.34 1.26 4.55
N ILE A 95 1.46 1.13 3.86
CA ILE A 95 2.50 0.13 4.05
C ILE A 95 3.73 0.88 4.54
N LYS A 96 4.24 0.57 5.73
CA LYS A 96 5.49 1.18 6.18
C LYS A 96 6.65 0.56 5.42
N ILE A 97 7.45 1.39 4.78
CA ILE A 97 8.62 0.96 4.02
C ILE A 97 9.80 0.85 4.98
N ASN A 98 10.44 -0.32 5.02
CA ASN A 98 11.70 -0.52 5.74
C ASN A 98 12.86 -0.64 4.73
N PRO A 99 14.08 -0.20 5.08
CA PRO A 99 15.25 -0.27 4.20
C PRO A 99 15.59 -1.68 3.70
N ASN A 100 15.22 -2.70 4.46
CA ASN A 100 15.51 -4.11 4.16
C ASN A 100 14.47 -4.77 3.24
N MET A 101 13.44 -4.04 2.80
CA MET A 101 12.43 -4.58 1.90
C MET A 101 12.90 -4.51 0.46
N PRO A 102 12.70 -5.56 -0.35
CA PRO A 102 13.01 -5.54 -1.78
C PRO A 102 11.94 -4.71 -2.50
N VAL A 103 12.11 -3.38 -2.47
CA VAL A 103 11.23 -2.41 -3.11
C VAL A 103 11.91 -1.85 -4.34
N GLU A 104 11.24 -1.98 -5.48
CA GLU A 104 11.63 -1.28 -6.69
C GLU A 104 10.79 -0.01 -6.83
N TYR A 105 11.47 1.14 -6.89
CA TYR A 105 10.84 2.41 -7.17
C TYR A 105 10.85 2.67 -8.66
N VAL A 106 9.67 2.95 -9.21
CA VAL A 106 9.51 3.28 -10.62
C VAL A 106 8.88 4.67 -10.70
N ASN A 107 9.49 5.57 -11.47
CA ASN A 107 8.98 6.93 -11.65
C ASN A 107 7.97 7.05 -12.80
N TRP A 108 7.93 6.08 -13.72
CA TRP A 108 7.06 6.10 -14.89
C TRP A 108 6.23 4.81 -15.01
N PRO A 109 4.89 4.90 -15.24
CA PRO A 109 4.12 6.11 -15.47
C PRO A 109 3.78 6.92 -14.21
N PHE A 110 4.06 6.41 -13.00
CA PHE A 110 3.78 7.10 -11.72
C PHE A 110 4.76 6.69 -10.64
N LYS A 111 4.95 7.53 -9.61
CA LYS A 111 5.73 7.21 -8.41
C LYS A 111 5.18 5.97 -7.70
N THR A 112 5.75 4.83 -8.08
CA THR A 112 5.30 3.49 -7.71
C THR A 112 6.37 2.84 -6.86
N ALA A 113 5.94 2.20 -5.78
CA ALA A 113 6.72 1.21 -5.06
C ALA A 113 6.19 -0.19 -5.41
N ILE A 114 7.07 -1.05 -5.92
CA ILE A 114 6.77 -2.45 -6.22
C ILE A 114 7.49 -3.31 -5.19
N PHE A 115 6.74 -3.97 -4.31
CA PHE A 115 7.30 -4.92 -3.36
C PHE A 115 7.49 -6.27 -4.04
N ARG A 116 8.74 -6.70 -4.19
CA ARG A 116 9.12 -7.93 -4.88
C ARG A 116 9.04 -9.11 -3.92
N THR A 117 7.85 -9.68 -3.78
CA THR A 117 7.61 -10.88 -2.97
C THR A 117 7.58 -12.17 -3.79
N GLY A 118 7.77 -12.08 -5.11
CA GLY A 118 7.58 -13.20 -6.03
C GLY A 118 6.11 -13.62 -6.07
N SER A 119 5.85 -14.90 -5.81
CA SER A 119 4.49 -15.44 -5.65
C SER A 119 4.01 -15.49 -4.20
N GLU A 120 4.87 -15.15 -3.22
CA GLU A 120 4.49 -15.20 -1.81
C GLU A 120 3.59 -14.00 -1.45
N PRO A 121 2.49 -14.22 -0.71
CA PRO A 121 1.74 -13.15 -0.10
C PRO A 121 2.64 -12.29 0.77
N LEU A 122 2.51 -10.99 0.61
CA LEU A 122 3.14 -10.03 1.49
C LEU A 122 2.39 -10.05 2.83
N LYS A 123 3.01 -10.61 3.88
CA LYS A 123 2.40 -10.66 5.21
C LYS A 123 2.41 -9.28 5.86
N LEU A 124 1.27 -8.92 6.43
CA LEU A 124 1.03 -7.66 7.12
C LEU A 124 1.06 -7.90 8.62
N TYR A 125 1.95 -7.20 9.31
CA TYR A 125 1.92 -7.15 10.76
C TYR A 125 1.24 -5.86 11.19
N SER A 126 0.20 -5.98 11.99
CA SER A 126 -0.29 -4.86 12.82
C SER A 126 0.86 -4.44 13.72
N LEU A 127 1.30 -3.18 13.64
CA LEU A 127 1.93 -2.57 14.82
C LEU A 127 0.91 -2.78 15.93
N GLY A 128 1.26 -3.53 16.97
CA GLY A 128 0.45 -3.75 18.16
C GLY A 128 0.15 -2.43 18.87
N LEU A 129 -0.66 -1.59 18.25
CA LEU A 129 -1.27 -0.38 18.79
C LEU A 129 -2.45 -0.75 19.71
N TYR A 130 -2.73 -2.05 19.86
CA TYR A 130 -3.48 -2.62 20.97
C TYR A 130 -2.54 -2.99 22.12
N ARG A 131 -1.95 -1.99 22.76
CA ARG A 131 -1.55 -2.06 24.18
C ARG A 131 -1.74 -0.70 24.81
#